data_AF-A0A7C4SHU3-F1
#
_entry.id   AF-A0A7C4SHU3-F1
#
_cell.length_a   1.000
_cell.length_b   1.000
_cell.length_c   1.000
_cell.angle_alpha   90.00
_cell.angle_beta   90.00
_cell.angle_gamma   90.00
#
_symmetry.space_group_name_H-M   'P 1'
#
loop_
_entity.id
_entity.type
_entity.pdbx_description
1 polymer ?
#
loop_
_entity_poly.entity_id
_entity_poly.type
_entity_poly.pdbx_seq_one_letter_code
_entity_poly.pdbx_strand_id
1 'polypeptide(L)'
;MVMISSVRVMIFFSAVTLGLVSLFTGLVLYFWPHGPRSGQLIIMGLNKTGWSDLHVYFSMLALLVIVVHLILNWKSIKLYVKCLKEI
;
A
#
# COMPACT_ATOMS: atom_id res chain seq x y z
N MET A 1 -2.23 -14.65 24.78
CA MET A 1 -2.36 -15.34 23.47
C MET A 1 -3.25 -14.58 22.49
N VAL A 2 -4.38 -14.01 22.90
CA VAL A 2 -5.30 -13.23 22.03
C VAL A 2 -4.68 -11.95 21.44
N MET A 3 -3.91 -11.21 22.23
CA MET A 3 -3.36 -9.90 21.82
C MET A 3 -2.44 -9.96 20.58
N ILE A 4 -1.63 -11.00 20.43
CA ILE A 4 -0.73 -11.16 19.27
C ILE A 4 -1.53 -11.46 17.99
N SER A 5 -2.61 -12.23 18.09
CA SER A 5 -3.47 -12.56 16.95
C SER A 5 -4.26 -11.32 16.49
N SER A 6 -4.79 -10.53 17.43
CA SER A 6 -5.48 -9.28 17.11
C SER A 6 -4.56 -8.28 16.39
N VAL A 7 -3.30 -8.15 16.83
CA VAL A 7 -2.30 -7.27 16.19
C VAL A 7 -2.02 -7.69 14.74
N ARG A 8 -1.92 -8.99 14.46
CA ARG A 8 -1.72 -9.50 13.09
C ARG A 8 -2.87 -9.12 12.16
N VAL A 9 -4.10 -9.23 12.66
CA VAL A 9 -5.32 -8.88 11.91
C VAL A 9 -5.38 -7.37 11.67
N MET A 10 -5.09 -6.55 12.67
CA MET A 10 -5.03 -5.09 12.52
C MET A 10 -4.00 -4.65 11.48
N ILE A 11 -2.80 -5.22 11.50
CA ILE A 11 -1.73 -4.91 10.54
C ILE A 11 -2.11 -5.36 9.12
N PHE A 12 -2.83 -6.47 8.98
CA PHE A 12 -3.33 -6.90 7.68
C PHE A 12 -4.34 -5.90 7.11
N PHE A 13 -5.35 -5.51 7.90
CA PHE A 13 -6.36 -4.55 7.45
C PHE A 13 -5.75 -3.18 7.14
N SER A 14 -4.78 -2.71 7.93
CA SER A 14 -4.07 -1.47 7.63
C SER A 14 -3.26 -1.57 6.32
N ALA A 15 -2.56 -2.69 6.08
CA ALA A 15 -1.84 -2.92 4.82
C ALA A 15 -2.79 -2.87 3.61
N VAL A 16 -3.94 -3.55 3.70
CA VAL A 16 -4.94 -3.57 2.62
C VAL A 16 -5.49 -2.16 2.37
N THR A 17 -5.86 -1.45 3.44
CA THR A 17 -6.46 -0.12 3.32
C THR A 17 -5.49 0.88 2.70
N LEU A 18 -4.23 0.89 3.16
CA LEU A 18 -3.18 1.75 2.63
C LEU A 18 -2.83 1.39 1.17
N GLY A 19 -2.80 0.09 0.86
CA GLY A 19 -2.61 -0.39 -0.51
C GLY A 19 -3.73 0.08 -1.45
N LEU A 20 -4.99 0.06 -1.01
CA LEU A 20 -6.12 0.57 -1.80
C LEU A 20 -6.03 2.09 -2.01
N VAL A 21 -5.64 2.85 -0.99
CA VAL A 21 -5.44 4.31 -1.12
C VAL A 21 -4.28 4.62 -2.09
N SER A 22 -3.17 3.88 -1.98
CA SER A 22 -2.04 3.98 -2.91
C SER A 22 -2.48 3.64 -4.35
N LEU A 23 -3.25 2.58 -4.54
CA LEU A 23 -3.80 2.21 -5.85
C LEU A 23 -4.68 3.31 -6.42
N PHE A 24 -5.61 3.86 -5.63
CA PHE A 24 -6.50 4.92 -6.07
C PHE A 24 -5.74 6.18 -6.48
N THR A 25 -4.81 6.65 -5.64
CA THR A 25 -3.96 7.81 -5.95
C THR A 25 -3.07 7.57 -7.16
N GLY A 26 -2.57 6.35 -7.34
CA GLY A 26 -1.81 5.93 -8.52
C GLY A 26 -2.63 5.94 -9.79
N LEU A 27 -3.89 5.49 -9.74
CA LEU A 27 -4.82 5.56 -10.87
C LEU A 27 -5.13 7.00 -11.27
N VAL A 28 -5.35 7.90 -10.29
CA VAL A 28 -5.56 9.32 -10.55
C VAL A 28 -4.35 9.93 -11.27
N LEU A 29 -3.13 9.60 -10.85
CA LEU A 29 -1.90 10.05 -11.52
C LEU A 29 -1.69 9.41 -12.89
N TYR A 30 -2.09 8.14 -13.06
CA TYR A 30 -1.97 7.42 -14.33
C TYR A 30 -2.85 8.04 -15.42
N PHE A 31 -4.08 8.42 -15.08
CA PHE A 31 -4.98 9.12 -16.00
C PHE A 31 -4.67 10.61 -16.13
N TRP A 32 -3.67 11.14 -15.42
CA TRP A 32 -3.35 12.55 -15.47
C TRP A 32 -2.80 12.93 -16.86
N PRO A 33 -3.34 13.97 -17.52
CA PRO A 33 -2.90 14.36 -18.86
C PRO A 33 -1.43 14.80 -18.88
N HIS A 34 -0.69 14.44 -19.93
CA HIS A 34 0.72 14.78 -20.08
C HIS A 34 0.87 16.03 -20.96
N GLY A 35 1.67 17.02 -20.53
CA GLY A 35 1.98 18.21 -21.33
C GLY A 35 2.31 19.47 -20.53
N PRO A 36 2.70 20.58 -21.19
CA PRO A 36 3.21 21.81 -20.54
C PRO A 36 2.23 22.47 -19.56
N ARG A 37 0.92 22.24 -19.71
CA ARG A 37 -0.13 22.79 -18.85
C ARG A 37 -0.69 21.79 -17.83
N SER A 38 -0.18 20.56 -17.82
CA SER A 38 -0.70 19.49 -16.96
C SER A 38 -0.55 19.77 -15.46
N GLY A 39 0.45 20.56 -15.05
CA GLY A 39 0.66 20.94 -13.65
C GLY A 39 -0.34 21.98 -13.12
N GLN A 40 -1.10 22.64 -14.00
CA GLN A 40 -2.10 23.65 -13.62
C GLN A 40 -3.49 23.06 -13.37
N LEU A 41 -3.69 21.78 -13.72
CA LEU A 41 -4.95 21.10 -13.53
C LEU A 41 -5.14 20.80 -12.04
N ILE A 42 -6.29 21.20 -11.50
CA ILE A 42 -6.63 21.01 -10.08
C ILE A 42 -7.72 19.95 -10.03
N ILE A 43 -7.39 18.79 -9.45
CA ILE A 43 -8.35 17.72 -9.21
C ILE A 43 -8.57 17.63 -7.70
N MET A 44 -9.82 17.75 -7.24
CA MET A 44 -10.18 17.74 -5.81
C MET A 44 -9.37 18.73 -4.96
N GLY A 45 -9.05 19.91 -5.51
CA GLY A 45 -8.31 20.95 -4.80
C GLY A 45 -6.78 20.77 -4.77
N LEU A 46 -6.24 19.70 -5.36
CA LEU A 46 -4.80 19.45 -5.44
C LEU A 46 -4.31 19.48 -6.90
N ASN A 47 -3.10 20.02 -7.08
CA ASN A 47 -2.39 19.95 -8.36
C ASN A 47 -1.70 18.59 -8.54
N LYS A 48 -1.09 18.35 -9.71
CA LYS A 48 -0.39 17.11 -10.03
C LYS A 48 0.66 16.73 -8.95
N THR A 49 1.40 17.72 -8.47
CA THR A 49 2.44 17.53 -7.46
C THR A 49 1.84 17.08 -6.13
N GLY A 50 0.77 17.71 -5.67
CA GLY A 50 0.09 17.31 -4.44
C GLY A 50 -0.45 15.88 -4.50
N TRP A 51 -1.03 15.47 -5.63
CA TRP A 51 -1.44 14.07 -5.85
C TRP A 51 -0.25 13.11 -5.86
N SER A 52 0.87 13.50 -6.48
CA SER A 52 2.11 12.73 -6.50
C SER A 52 2.67 12.55 -5.10
N ASP A 53 2.72 13.61 -4.29
CA ASP A 53 3.23 13.57 -2.93
C ASP A 53 2.36 12.66 -2.05
N LEU A 54 1.04 12.80 -2.13
CA LEU A 54 0.11 11.90 -1.42
C LEU A 54 0.34 10.45 -1.83
N HIS A 55 0.44 10.16 -3.12
CA HIS A 55 0.69 8.81 -3.60
C HIS A 55 2.01 8.25 -3.05
N VAL A 56 3.09 9.04 -3.06
CA VAL A 56 4.40 8.61 -2.55
C VAL A 56 4.35 8.35 -1.05
N TYR A 57 3.78 9.27 -0.26
CA TYR A 57 3.69 9.09 1.19
C TYR A 57 2.84 7.89 1.59
N PHE A 58 1.66 7.71 0.98
CA PHE A 58 0.82 6.55 1.26
C PHE A 58 1.45 5.24 0.80
N SER A 59 2.13 5.24 -0.35
CA SER A 59 2.83 4.04 -0.85
C SER A 59 4.01 3.66 0.03
N MET A 60 4.78 4.64 0.51
CA MET A 60 5.90 4.40 1.44
C MET A 60 5.41 3.83 2.78
N LEU A 61 4.32 4.38 3.31
CA LEU A 61 3.70 3.90 4.55
C LEU A 61 3.11 2.50 4.36
N ALA A 62 2.42 2.25 3.24
CA ALA A 62 1.92 0.92 2.88
C ALA A 62 3.06 -0.11 2.81
N LEU A 63 4.17 0.24 2.15
CA LEU A 63 5.34 -0.62 2.03
C LEU A 63 5.92 -0.98 3.41
N LEU A 64 6.06 0.00 4.30
CA LEU A 64 6.55 -0.24 5.66
C LEU A 64 5.63 -1.20 6.42
N VAL A 65 4.31 -0.99 6.36
CA VAL A 65 3.32 -1.86 7.00
C VAL A 65 3.35 -3.27 6.41
N ILE A 66 3.52 -3.41 5.09
CA ILE A 66 3.64 -4.71 4.41
C ILE A 66 4.90 -5.44 4.87
N VAL A 67 6.04 -4.75 5.01
CA VAL A 67 7.28 -5.34 5.53
C VAL A 67 7.07 -5.86 6.96
N VAL A 68 6.46 -5.06 7.83
CA VAL A 68 6.12 -5.47 9.20
C VAL A 68 5.18 -6.67 9.20
N HIS A 69 4.17 -6.66 8.33
CA HIS A 69 3.23 -7.77 8.14
C HIS A 69 3.95 -9.07 7.75
N LEU A 70 4.89 -9.01 6.81
CA LEU A 70 5.69 -10.15 6.36
C LEU A 70 6.57 -10.70 7.49
N ILE A 71 7.26 -9.83 8.23
CA ILE A 71 8.14 -10.25 9.34
C ILE A 71 7.33 -10.96 10.43
N LEU A 72 6.17 -10.41 10.80
CA LEU A 72 5.32 -11.04 11.81
C LEU A 72 4.79 -12.41 11.36
N ASN A 73 4.46 -12.55 10.08
CA ASN A 73 3.91 -13.78 9.49
C ASN A 73 4.96 -14.71 8.86
N TRP A 74 6.25 -14.43 9.06
CA TRP A 74 7.36 -15.17 8.42
C TRP A 74 7.36 -16.67 8.70
N LYS A 75 6.96 -17.08 9.92
CA LYS A 75 6.83 -18.51 10.28
C LYS A 75 5.74 -19.20 9.47
N SER A 76 4.60 -18.55 9.28
CA SER A 76 3.50 -19.06 8.47
C SER A 76 3.90 -19.17 7.00
N ILE A 77 4.60 -18.15 6.47
CA ILE A 77 5.11 -18.17 5.09
C ILE A 77 6.06 -19.34 4.86
N LYS A 78 7.01 -19.59 5.77
CA LYS A 78 7.91 -20.76 5.68
C LYS A 78 7.15 -22.09 5.70
N LEU A 79 6.11 -22.20 6.51
CA LEU A 79 5.23 -23.38 6.53
C LEU A 79 4.53 -23.58 5.19
N TYR A 80 3.97 -22.51 4.61
CA TYR A 80 3.33 -22.57 3.28
C TYR A 80 4.32 -22.97 2.18
N VAL A 81 5.52 -22.39 2.16
CA VAL A 81 6.56 -22.73 1.17
C VAL A 81 7.04 -24.17 1.34
N LYS A 82 7.18 -24.66 2.58
CA LYS A 82 7.56 -26.04 2.84
C LYS A 82 6.48 -27.01 2.37
N CYS A 83 5.21 -26.74 2.70
CA CYS A 83 4.06 -27.55 2.28
C CYS A 83 3.94 -27.61 0.75
N LEU A 84 4.11 -26.47 0.07
CA LEU A 84 4.08 -26.42 -1.40
C LEU A 84 5.18 -27.26 -2.06
N LYS A 85 6.32 -27.46 -1.40
CA LYS A 85 7.44 -28.26 -1.93
C LYS A 85 7.24 -29.77 -1.74
N GLU A 86 6.32 -30.18 -0.87
CA GLU A 86 5.98 -31.60 -0.62
C GLU A 86 4.80 -32.10 -1.48
N ILE A 87 4.16 -31.21 -2.24
CA ILE A 87 3.14 -31.51 -3.26
C ILE A 87 3.82 -31.62 -4.62
#